data_AF-E2B0T7-F1
#
_entry.id   AF-E2B0T7-F1
#
_cell.length_a   1.000
_cell.length_b   1.000
_cell.length_c   1.000
_cell.angle_alpha   90.00
_cell.angle_beta   90.00
_cell.angle_gamma   90.00
#
_symmetry.space_group_name_H-M   'P 1'
#
loop_
_entity.id
_entity.type
_entity.pdbx_description
1 polymer ?
#
loop_
_entity_poly.entity_id
_entity_poly.type
_entity_poly.pdbx_seq_one_letter_code
_entity_poly.pdbx_strand_id
1 'polypeptide(L)'
;LPPSSGKADEWENFRDRFTALIIKNPELSDFARMHFLVSSLTDRARDVVAGTPVTADNFAVAWKVLTSRLENKRKLIEIHVAELYNLPSVNR
;
A
#
# COMPACT_ATOMS: atom_id res chain seq x y z
N LEU A 1 3.40 14.43 2.15
CA LEU A 1 3.74 13.07 2.62
C LEU A 1 4.95 12.58 1.85
N PRO A 2 5.91 11.86 2.46
CA PRO A 2 6.98 11.24 1.69
C PRO A 2 6.37 10.23 0.71
N PRO A 3 6.87 10.14 -0.53
CA PRO A 3 6.36 9.18 -1.50
C PRO A 3 6.61 7.75 -1.05
N SER A 4 5.65 6.85 -1.28
CA SER A 4 5.83 5.42 -1.04
C SER A 4 6.04 4.68 -2.36
N SER A 5 7.15 3.96 -2.42
CA SER A 5 7.50 3.07 -3.54
C SER A 5 6.72 1.74 -3.50
N GLY A 6 5.99 1.48 -2.42
CA GLY A 6 5.25 0.24 -2.20
C GLY A 6 6.10 -0.92 -1.71
N LYS A 7 7.28 -0.65 -1.13
CA LYS A 7 8.00 -1.68 -0.38
C LYS A 7 7.24 -2.07 0.88
N ALA A 8 7.38 -3.33 1.28
CA ALA A 8 6.61 -3.92 2.37
C ALA A 8 6.93 -3.31 3.75
N ASP A 9 8.18 -2.89 3.96
CA ASP A 9 8.69 -2.21 5.15
C ASP A 9 8.19 -0.75 5.27
N GLU A 10 7.99 -0.08 4.15
CA GLU A 10 7.49 1.30 4.10
C GLU A 10 5.95 1.37 4.09
N TRP A 11 5.27 0.28 3.70
CA TRP A 11 3.82 0.27 3.43
C TRP A 11 2.96 0.52 4.68
N GLU A 12 3.24 -0.14 5.80
CA GLU A 12 2.45 0.02 7.03
C GLU A 12 2.49 1.47 7.54
N ASN A 13 3.71 2.04 7.62
CA ASN A 13 3.92 3.43 7.99
C ASN A 13 3.24 4.42 7.04
N PHE A 14 3.30 4.15 5.74
CA PHE A 14 2.60 4.97 4.75
C PHE A 14 1.08 4.89 4.93
N ARG A 15 0.53 3.67 5.05
CA ARG A 15 -0.91 3.42 5.19
C ARG A 15 -1.47 4.14 6.40
N ASP A 16 -0.81 4.03 7.54
CA ASP A 16 -1.29 4.60 8.79
C ASP A 16 -1.24 6.14 8.75
N ARG A 17 -0.15 6.72 8.22
CA ARG A 17 -0.03 8.18 8.03
C ARG A 17 -1.04 8.72 7.01
N PHE A 18 -1.21 8.05 5.88
CA PHE A 18 -2.16 8.46 4.85
C PHE A 18 -3.59 8.39 5.38
N THR A 19 -3.91 7.35 6.15
CA THR A 19 -5.21 7.21 6.80
C THR A 19 -5.47 8.35 7.79
N ALA A 20 -4.50 8.65 8.67
CA ALA A 20 -4.65 9.68 9.69
C ALA A 20 -4.72 11.10 9.10
N LEU A 21 -3.93 11.40 8.09
CA LEU A 21 -3.78 12.77 7.56
C LEU A 21 -4.74 13.09 6.40
N ILE A 22 -5.11 12.09 5.60
CA ILE A 22 -5.85 12.30 4.34
C ILE A 22 -7.25 11.67 4.41
N ILE A 23 -7.36 10.39 4.80
CA ILE A 23 -8.64 9.67 4.80
C ILE A 23 -9.57 10.17 5.90
N LYS A 24 -9.04 10.33 7.12
CA LYS A 24 -9.81 10.81 8.27
C LYS A 24 -10.02 12.33 8.29
N ASN A 25 -9.43 13.07 7.35
CA ASN A 25 -9.61 14.52 7.27
C ASN A 25 -10.98 14.85 6.63
N PRO A 26 -11.93 15.45 7.36
CA PRO A 26 -13.25 15.78 6.84
C PRO A 26 -13.24 16.96 5.85
N GLU A 27 -12.18 17.77 5.82
CA GLU A 27 -12.06 18.93 4.92
C GLU A 27 -11.66 18.52 3.49
N LEU A 28 -11.21 17.28 3.29
CA LEU A 28 -10.80 16.78 1.99
C LEU A 28 -11.94 16.06 1.28
N SER A 29 -12.20 16.45 0.03
CA SER A 29 -13.08 15.71 -0.87
C SER A 29 -12.41 14.40 -1.32
N ASP A 30 -13.21 13.42 -1.73
CA ASP A 30 -12.67 12.16 -2.28
C ASP A 30 -11.81 12.38 -3.53
N PHE A 31 -12.12 13.41 -4.33
CA PHE A 31 -11.25 13.81 -5.44
C PHE A 31 -9.86 14.26 -4.94
N ALA A 32 -9.82 15.11 -3.91
CA ALA A 32 -8.56 15.55 -3.32
C ALA A 32 -7.79 14.36 -2.73
N ARG A 33 -8.47 13.44 -2.03
CA ARG A 33 -7.88 12.21 -1.49
C ARG A 33 -7.29 11.33 -2.60
N MET A 34 -8.01 11.17 -3.72
CA MET A 34 -7.53 10.43 -4.89
C MET A 34 -6.30 11.08 -5.51
N HIS A 35 -6.29 12.41 -5.64
CA HIS A 35 -5.13 13.14 -6.13
C HIS A 35 -3.93 12.97 -5.21
N PHE A 36 -4.11 13.14 -3.90
CA PHE A 36 -3.06 12.88 -2.90
C PHE A 36 -2.55 11.44 -2.95
N LEU A 37 -3.44 10.46 -3.17
CA LEU A 37 -3.09 9.06 -3.29
C LEU A 37 -2.12 8.87 -4.46
N VAL A 38 -2.51 9.28 -5.67
CA VAL A 38 -1.67 9.10 -6.86
C VAL A 38 -0.35 9.89 -6.76
N SER A 39 -0.38 11.11 -6.21
CA SER A 39 0.83 11.92 -6.02
C SER A 39 1.79 11.37 -4.97
N SER A 40 1.29 10.59 -4.00
CA SER A 40 2.11 10.03 -2.92
C SER A 40 2.63 8.62 -3.22
N LEU A 41 2.32 8.06 -4.39
CA LEU A 41 2.77 6.73 -4.82
C LEU A 41 3.82 6.84 -5.93
N THR A 42 4.88 6.04 -5.82
CA THR A 42 5.91 5.91 -6.86
C THR A 42 6.06 4.46 -7.29
N ASP A 43 6.73 4.27 -8.44
CA ASP A 43 7.14 2.98 -8.96
C ASP A 43 6.00 1.95 -8.93
N ARG A 44 6.24 0.83 -8.25
CA ARG A 44 5.34 -0.31 -8.16
C ARG A 44 4.01 0.01 -7.48
N ALA A 45 3.99 0.95 -6.53
CA ALA A 45 2.75 1.35 -5.86
C ALA A 45 1.85 2.17 -6.79
N ARG A 46 2.47 3.00 -7.65
CA ARG A 46 1.76 3.76 -8.68
C ARG A 46 1.16 2.84 -9.75
N ASP A 47 1.88 1.81 -10.16
CA ASP A 47 1.38 0.83 -11.14
C ASP A 47 0.12 0.10 -10.67
N VAL A 48 -0.03 -0.13 -9.36
CA VAL A 48 -1.21 -0.79 -8.78
C VAL A 48 -2.48 0.03 -8.99
N VAL A 49 -2.38 1.36 -9.02
CA VAL A 49 -3.51 2.27 -9.20
C VAL A 49 -3.58 2.88 -10.60
N ALA A 50 -2.60 2.63 -11.47
CA ALA A 50 -2.51 3.20 -12.81
C ALA A 50 -3.68 2.82 -13.73
N GLY A 51 -4.32 1.67 -13.49
CA GLY A 51 -5.52 1.23 -14.22
C GLY A 51 -6.83 1.87 -13.74
N THR A 52 -6.79 2.68 -12.68
CA THR A 52 -7.98 3.29 -12.08
C THR A 52 -8.05 4.78 -12.44
N PRO A 53 -9.13 5.26 -13.08
CA PRO A 53 -9.29 6.68 -13.38
C PRO A 53 -9.26 7.54 -12.12
N VAL A 54 -8.58 8.70 -12.20
CA VAL A 54 -8.46 9.67 -11.10
C VAL A 54 -9.78 10.44 -10.94
N THR A 55 -10.72 9.85 -10.21
CA THR A 55 -12.02 10.47 -9.89
C THR A 55 -12.35 10.31 -8.41
N ALA A 56 -13.30 11.12 -7.91
CA ALA A 56 -13.77 11.03 -6.52
C ALA A 56 -14.34 9.63 -6.21
N ASP A 57 -15.22 9.14 -7.07
CA ASP A 57 -15.92 7.86 -6.89
C ASP A 57 -14.96 6.66 -6.83
N ASN A 58 -13.80 6.80 -7.47
CA ASN A 58 -12.80 5.75 -7.55
C ASN A 58 -11.82 5.73 -6.38
N PHE A 59 -11.82 6.73 -5.48
CA PHE A 59 -10.90 6.77 -4.36
C PHE A 59 -10.98 5.51 -3.50
N ALA A 60 -12.18 5.13 -3.09
CA ALA A 60 -12.41 3.95 -2.24
C ALA A 60 -11.93 2.65 -2.91
N VAL A 61 -12.17 2.53 -4.22
CA VAL A 61 -11.74 1.37 -5.02
C VAL A 61 -10.21 1.35 -5.14
N ALA A 62 -9.60 2.46 -5.51
CA ALA A 62 -8.15 2.59 -5.63
C ALA A 62 -7.43 2.25 -4.32
N TRP A 63 -7.93 2.78 -3.20
CA TRP A 63 -7.39 2.50 -1.87
C TRP A 63 -7.50 1.02 -1.50
N LYS A 64 -8.65 0.39 -1.77
CA LYS A 64 -8.86 -1.04 -1.52
C LYS A 64 -7.95 -1.94 -2.37
N VAL A 65 -7.77 -1.60 -3.66
CA VAL A 65 -6.88 -2.35 -4.56
C VAL A 65 -5.43 -2.23 -4.10
N LEU A 66 -5.01 -1.02 -3.72
CA LEU A 66 -3.66 -0.75 -3.23
C LEU A 66 -3.35 -1.55 -1.95
N THR A 67 -4.23 -1.44 -0.95
CA THR A 67 -4.10 -2.16 0.33
C THR A 67 -4.07 -3.67 0.13
N SER A 68 -5.02 -4.22 -0.64
CA SER A 68 -5.07 -5.66 -0.92
C SER A 68 -3.79 -6.18 -1.58
N ARG A 69 -3.26 -5.47 -2.60
CA ARG A 69 -2.07 -5.95 -3.31
C ARG A 69 -0.79 -5.87 -2.49
N LEU A 70 -0.63 -4.83 -1.67
CA LEU A 70 0.59 -4.65 -0.88
C LEU A 70 0.59 -5.52 0.38
N GLU A 71 -0.56 -5.69 1.04
CA GLU A 71 -0.70 -6.60 2.17
C GLU A 71 -0.55 -8.08 1.77
N ASN A 72 -1.09 -8.48 0.60
CA ASN A 72 -0.91 -9.85 0.09
C ASN A 72 0.57 -10.16 -0.19
N LYS A 73 1.33 -9.22 -0.74
CA LYS A 73 2.78 -9.39 -0.96
C LYS A 73 3.54 -9.52 0.36
N ARG A 74 3.19 -8.72 1.36
CA ARG A 74 3.79 -8.80 2.70
C ARG A 74 3.57 -10.18 3.32
N LYS A 75 2.33 -10.68 3.31
CA LYS A 75 1.99 -12.02 3.81
C LYS A 75 2.77 -13.13 3.12
N LEU A 76 2.93 -13.04 1.79
CA LEU A 76 3.70 -14.03 1.04
C LEU A 76 5.17 -14.05 1.47
N ILE A 77 5.78 -12.88 1.67
CA ILE A 77 7.16 -12.76 2.17
C ILE A 77 7.27 -13.34 3.58
N GLU A 78 6.34 -13.03 4.48
CA GLU A 78 6.34 -13.57 5.85
C GLU A 78 6.27 -15.10 5.87
N ILE A 79 5.44 -15.70 5.01
CA ILE A 79 5.36 -17.16 4.86
C ILE A 79 6.71 -17.73 4.43
N HIS A 80 7.33 -17.18 3.38
CA HIS A 80 8.62 -17.68 2.88
C HIS A 80 9.74 -17.50 3.92
N VAL A 81 9.75 -16.38 4.65
CA VAL A 81 10.71 -16.13 5.73
C VAL A 81 10.51 -17.13 6.88
N ALA A 82 9.26 -17.37 7.29
CA ALA A 82 8.96 -18.36 8.32
C ALA A 82 9.38 -19.78 7.90
N GLU A 83 9.21 -20.16 6.64
CA GLU A 83 9.70 -21.42 6.09
C GLU A 83 11.23 -21.53 6.16
N LEU A 84 11.96 -20.46 5.81
CA LEU A 84 13.42 -20.42 5.91
C LEU A 84 13.91 -20.60 7.36
N TYR A 85 13.25 -19.97 8.33
CA TYR A 85 13.59 -20.14 9.76
C TYR A 85 13.25 -21.53 10.31
N ASN A 86 12.25 -22.20 9.73
CA ASN A 86 11.84 -23.55 10.11
C ASN A 86 12.54 -24.66 9.30
N LEU A 87 13.57 -24.33 8.51
CA LEU A 87 14.35 -25.34 7.81
C LEU A 87 15.08 -26.22 8.84
N PRO A 88 14.91 -27.56 8.78
CA PRO A 88 15.63 -28.46 9.68
C PRO A 88 17.13 -28.29 9.45
N SER A 89 17.89 -28.15 10.54
CA SER A 89 19.34 -28.12 10.48
C SER A 89 19.83 -29.41 9.82
N VAL A 90 20.58 -29.29 8.74
CA VAL A 90 21.30 -30.42 8.15
C VAL A 90 22.38 -30.80 9.14
N ASN A 91 22.07 -31.72 10.06
CA ASN A 91 23.08 -32.36 10.89
C ASN A 91 23.96 -33.20 9.98
N ARG A 92 25.25 -32.90 10.01
CA ARG A 92 26.30 -33.45 9.17
C ARG A 92 26.93 -34.69 9.81
#